data_AF-A0A530LAB8-F1
#
_entry.id   AF-A0A530LAB8-F1
#
_cell.length_a   1.000
_cell.length_b   1.000
_cell.length_c   1.000
_cell.angle_alpha   90.00
_cell.angle_beta   90.00
_cell.angle_gamma   90.00
#
_symmetry.space_group_name_H-M   'P 1'
#
loop_
_entity.id
_entity.type
_entity.pdbx_description
1 polymer ?
#
loop_
_entity_poly.entity_id
_entity_poly.type
_entity_poly.pdbx_seq_one_letter_code
_entity_poly.pdbx_strand_id
1 'polypeptide(L)'
;TINSLQRAFLLRSCTNSFYENRTRPCLLFQIKRCAGPCTGEISHGDYARLVAEAKDFLSGRSQKVKTEISAAMQQASENLDFERAAIYRDRLAALSHVQSHQGINPQTVDEADVFAIHQEGGQVCIQVFFFRTGQNWGNRAYFPKADPALEAGEVLGSFLAQFYDDKPTPRTILLSYG
;
A
#
# COMPACT_ATOMS: atom_id res chain seq x y z
N THR A 1 -1.99 -1.25 7.50
CA THR A 1 -2.08 -1.50 6.05
C THR A 1 -0.73 -1.39 5.34
N ILE A 2 -0.01 -0.26 5.39
CA ILE A 2 1.30 -0.13 4.68
C ILE A 2 2.42 -1.04 5.22
N ASN A 3 2.50 -1.21 6.54
CA ASN A 3 3.45 -2.13 7.18
C ASN A 3 3.23 -3.60 6.78
N SER A 4 1.98 -3.99 6.51
CA SER A 4 1.64 -5.36 6.13
C SER A 4 2.09 -5.68 4.71
N LEU A 5 1.96 -4.71 3.78
CA LEU A 5 2.45 -4.82 2.41
C LEU A 5 3.98 -4.85 2.35
N GLN A 6 4.66 -3.97 3.09
CA GLN A 6 6.12 -3.96 3.17
C GLN A 6 6.66 -5.30 3.66
N ARG A 7 6.00 -5.91 4.65
CA ARG A 7 6.35 -7.26 5.13
C ARG A 7 6.09 -8.35 4.09
N ALA A 8 4.95 -8.29 3.40
CA ALA A 8 4.57 -9.31 2.43
C ALA A 8 5.48 -9.34 1.19
N PHE A 9 6.04 -8.19 0.79
CA PHE A 9 6.91 -8.05 -0.37
C PHE A 9 8.39 -7.81 -0.01
N LEU A 10 8.74 -7.82 1.28
CA LEU A 10 10.10 -7.58 1.78
C LEU A 10 10.72 -6.27 1.26
N LEU A 11 9.87 -5.25 1.07
CA LEU A 11 10.28 -3.96 0.55
C LEU A 11 10.95 -3.12 1.64
N ARG A 12 11.97 -2.37 1.25
CA ARG A 12 12.64 -1.44 2.16
C ARG A 12 11.68 -0.32 2.59
N SER A 13 11.82 0.12 3.83
CA SER A 13 11.15 1.31 4.38
C SER A 13 12.13 2.39 4.86
N CYS A 14 13.44 2.16 4.69
CA CYS A 14 14.47 3.14 5.05
C CYS A 14 14.51 4.33 4.07
N THR A 15 14.95 5.48 4.57
CA THR A 15 15.19 6.67 3.74
C THR A 15 16.39 6.46 2.81
N ASN A 16 16.50 7.27 1.75
CA ASN A 16 17.63 7.20 0.81
C ASN A 16 18.98 7.40 1.52
N SER A 17 19.07 8.38 2.43
CA SER A 17 20.28 8.61 3.22
C SER A 17 20.69 7.38 4.02
N PHE A 18 19.75 6.68 4.67
CA PHE A 18 20.08 5.42 5.34
C PHE A 18 20.46 4.31 4.36
N TYR A 19 19.80 4.23 3.20
CA TYR A 19 20.08 3.21 2.20
C TYR A 19 21.51 3.34 1.64
N GLU A 20 21.92 4.56 1.28
CA GLU A 20 23.21 4.85 0.66
C GLU A 20 24.40 4.66 1.62
N ASN A 21 24.20 4.91 2.91
CA ASN A 21 25.26 4.88 3.91
C ASN A 21 25.35 3.55 4.69
N ARG A 22 24.59 2.52 4.31
CA ARG A 22 24.59 1.23 5.03
C ARG A 22 25.74 0.35 4.58
N THR A 23 26.55 -0.08 5.55
CA THR A 23 27.65 -1.03 5.35
C THR A 23 27.37 -2.43 5.87
N ARG A 24 26.30 -2.60 6.68
CA ARG A 24 25.86 -3.89 7.22
C ARG A 24 24.33 -4.01 7.27
N PRO A 25 23.78 -5.22 7.13
CA PRO A 25 22.33 -5.44 7.19
C PRO A 25 21.72 -4.88 8.48
N CYS A 26 20.52 -4.32 8.36
CA CYS A 26 19.82 -3.74 9.50
C CYS A 26 18.88 -4.78 10.14
N LEU A 27 18.28 -4.39 11.28
CA LEU A 27 17.32 -5.23 11.99
C LEU A 27 16.18 -5.70 11.09
N LEU A 28 15.68 -4.85 10.18
CA LEU A 28 14.58 -5.22 9.28
C LEU A 28 14.93 -6.39 8.36
N PHE A 29 16.19 -6.52 7.93
CA PHE A 29 16.64 -7.70 7.20
C PHE A 29 16.68 -8.93 8.13
N GLN A 30 17.27 -8.78 9.31
CA GLN A 30 17.43 -9.88 10.27
C GLN A 30 16.08 -10.48 10.70
N ILE A 31 15.06 -9.64 10.89
CA ILE A 31 13.69 -10.09 11.21
C ILE A 31 12.84 -10.38 9.97
N LYS A 32 13.47 -10.54 8.80
CA LYS A 32 12.84 -10.92 7.52
C LYS A 32 11.67 -9.99 7.12
N ARG A 33 11.82 -8.68 7.35
CA ARG A 33 10.90 -7.61 6.92
C ARG A 33 11.42 -6.79 5.73
N CYS A 34 12.67 -6.96 5.35
CA CYS A 34 13.31 -6.33 4.20
C CYS A 34 14.25 -7.35 3.57
N ALA A 35 14.35 -7.36 2.24
CA ALA A 35 15.26 -8.25 1.53
C ALA A 35 16.75 -7.82 1.59
N GLY A 36 17.06 -6.66 2.20
CA GLY A 36 18.43 -6.18 2.35
C GLY A 36 19.14 -5.66 1.09
N PRO A 37 18.47 -4.91 0.18
CA PRO A 37 19.10 -4.42 -1.05
C PRO A 37 20.15 -3.32 -0.84
N CYS A 38 20.26 -2.76 0.37
CA CYS A 38 21.26 -1.72 0.68
C CYS A 38 22.66 -2.30 0.90
N THR A 39 22.76 -3.58 1.24
CA THR A 39 24.03 -4.24 1.55
C THR A 39 24.27 -5.50 0.71
N GLY A 40 23.48 -5.72 -0.35
CA GLY A 40 23.68 -6.80 -1.30
C GLY A 40 23.17 -8.17 -0.89
N GLU A 41 22.41 -8.29 0.21
CA GLU A 41 21.80 -9.57 0.64
C GLU A 41 20.80 -10.12 -0.40
N ILE A 42 20.26 -9.22 -1.23
CA ILE A 42 19.51 -9.53 -2.43
C ILE A 42 20.13 -8.75 -3.59
N SER A 43 20.14 -9.36 -4.79
CA SER A 43 20.55 -8.66 -6.00
C SER A 43 19.56 -7.55 -6.35
N HIS A 44 20.01 -6.49 -7.03
CA HIS A 44 19.11 -5.43 -7.49
C HIS A 44 18.03 -5.95 -8.45
N GLY A 45 18.37 -6.92 -9.31
CA GLY A 45 17.41 -7.56 -10.21
C GLY A 45 16.31 -8.31 -9.45
N ASP A 46 16.68 -9.10 -8.45
CA ASP A 46 15.71 -9.84 -7.64
C ASP A 46 14.87 -8.93 -6.76
N TYR A 47 15.47 -7.86 -6.24
CA TYR A 47 14.71 -6.83 -5.53
C TYR A 47 13.71 -6.12 -6.45
N ALA A 48 14.09 -5.85 -7.70
CA ALA A 48 13.17 -5.29 -8.70
C ALA A 48 11.99 -6.23 -8.98
N ARG A 49 12.20 -7.56 -8.95
CA ARG A 49 11.10 -8.55 -9.04
C ARG A 49 10.14 -8.44 -7.86
N LEU A 50 10.63 -8.30 -6.64
CA LEU A 50 9.78 -8.06 -5.46
C LEU A 50 8.96 -6.77 -5.58
N VAL A 51 9.56 -5.70 -6.13
CA VAL A 51 8.86 -4.44 -6.41
C VAL A 51 7.78 -4.64 -7.48
N ALA A 52 8.06 -5.41 -8.52
CA ALA A 52 7.08 -5.74 -9.57
C ALA A 52 5.90 -6.56 -9.01
N GLU A 53 6.18 -7.57 -8.19
CA GLU A 53 5.14 -8.35 -7.49
C GLU A 53 4.23 -7.46 -6.62
N ALA A 54 4.82 -6.50 -5.91
CA ALA A 54 4.05 -5.55 -5.11
C ALA A 54 3.15 -4.65 -5.97
N LYS A 55 3.66 -4.17 -7.11
CA LYS A 55 2.89 -3.38 -8.08
C LYS A 55 1.75 -4.21 -8.67
N ASP A 56 2.02 -5.45 -9.06
CA ASP A 56 1.03 -6.38 -9.60
C ASP A 56 -0.10 -6.63 -8.60
N PHE A 57 0.26 -6.96 -7.35
CA PHE A 57 -0.71 -7.20 -6.29
C PHE A 57 -1.58 -5.97 -6.04
N LEU A 58 -0.95 -4.79 -5.93
CA LEU A 58 -1.67 -3.54 -5.73
C LEU A 58 -2.64 -3.31 -6.89
N SER A 59 -2.19 -3.42 -8.14
CA SER A 59 -3.01 -3.24 -9.36
C SER A 59 -4.12 -4.28 -9.60
N GLY A 60 -4.54 -5.04 -8.57
CA GLY A 60 -5.63 -6.00 -8.63
C GLY A 60 -5.25 -7.37 -9.17
N ARG A 61 -3.98 -7.61 -9.55
CA ARG A 61 -3.48 -8.94 -9.95
C ARG A 61 -3.11 -9.81 -8.73
N SER A 62 -3.79 -9.63 -7.60
CA SER A 62 -3.48 -10.28 -6.32
C SER A 62 -3.55 -11.81 -6.39
N GLN A 63 -4.53 -12.36 -7.12
CA GLN A 63 -4.67 -13.81 -7.29
C GLN A 63 -3.48 -14.42 -8.05
N LYS A 64 -3.03 -13.76 -9.13
CA LYS A 64 -1.85 -14.18 -9.90
C LYS A 64 -0.62 -14.25 -9.00
N VAL A 65 -0.36 -13.17 -8.25
CA VAL A 65 0.79 -13.09 -7.33
C VAL A 65 0.74 -14.20 -6.26
N LYS A 66 -0.44 -14.47 -5.69
CA LYS A 66 -0.60 -15.56 -4.72
C LYS A 66 -0.31 -16.93 -5.33
N THR A 67 -0.80 -17.19 -6.54
CA THR A 67 -0.53 -18.45 -7.25
C THR A 67 0.98 -18.64 -7.49
N GLU A 68 1.67 -17.60 -7.94
CA GLU A 68 3.12 -17.63 -8.18
C GLU A 68 3.91 -17.89 -6.89
N ILE A 69 3.58 -17.21 -5.79
CA ILE A 69 4.22 -17.44 -4.49
C ILE A 69 3.94 -18.85 -3.97
N SER A 70 2.72 -19.37 -4.15
CA SER A 70 2.37 -20.74 -3.75
C SER A 70 3.14 -21.78 -4.55
N ALA A 71 3.31 -21.59 -5.86
CA ALA A 71 4.11 -22.47 -6.69
C ALA A 71 5.59 -22.44 -6.27
N ALA A 72 6.14 -21.26 -5.97
CA ALA A 72 7.51 -21.11 -5.47
C ALA A 72 7.71 -21.76 -4.09
N MET A 73 6.71 -21.67 -3.21
CA MET A 73 6.71 -22.37 -1.91
C MET A 73 6.76 -23.89 -2.08
N GLN A 74 5.91 -24.43 -2.97
CA GLN A 74 5.83 -25.86 -3.24
C GLN A 74 7.15 -26.38 -3.82
N GLN A 75 7.72 -25.67 -4.80
CA GLN A 75 9.01 -26.02 -5.38
C GLN A 75 10.15 -26.00 -4.35
N ALA A 76 10.18 -25.02 -3.45
CA ALA A 76 11.18 -24.96 -2.37
C ALA A 76 11.04 -26.16 -1.42
N SER A 77 9.81 -26.55 -1.08
CA SER A 77 9.54 -27.73 -0.25
C SER A 77 9.97 -29.03 -0.94
N GLU A 78 9.72 -29.17 -2.24
CA GLU A 78 10.16 -30.33 -3.04
C GLU A 78 11.69 -30.43 -3.11
N ASN A 79 12.38 -29.29 -3.13
CA ASN A 79 13.83 -29.20 -3.09
C ASN A 79 14.41 -29.33 -1.66
N LEU A 80 13.59 -29.63 -0.65
CA LEU A 80 13.95 -29.72 0.77
C LEU A 80 14.52 -28.41 1.36
N ASP A 81 14.27 -27.27 0.72
CA ASP A 81 14.63 -25.93 1.19
C ASP A 81 13.51 -25.34 2.07
N PHE A 82 13.42 -25.88 3.29
CA PHE A 82 12.34 -25.53 4.22
C PHE A 82 12.41 -24.09 4.75
N GLU A 83 13.60 -23.49 4.84
CA GLU A 83 13.71 -22.08 5.25
C GLU A 83 13.06 -21.18 4.19
N ARG A 84 13.36 -21.42 2.92
CA ARG A 84 12.76 -20.66 1.82
C ARG A 84 11.26 -20.93 1.68
N ALA A 85 10.82 -22.17 1.85
CA ALA A 85 9.39 -22.50 1.87
C ALA A 85 8.65 -21.76 2.99
N ALA A 86 9.24 -21.68 4.20
CA ALA A 86 8.68 -20.93 5.31
C ALA A 86 8.55 -19.44 5.01
N ILE A 87 9.54 -18.82 4.34
CA ILE A 87 9.45 -17.42 3.88
C ILE A 87 8.25 -17.23 2.94
N TYR A 88 8.07 -18.10 1.93
CA TYR A 88 6.94 -17.97 1.02
C TYR A 88 5.58 -18.18 1.71
N ARG A 89 5.50 -19.13 2.65
CA ARG A 89 4.30 -19.35 3.48
C ARG A 89 3.92 -18.11 4.28
N ASP A 90 4.89 -17.50 4.94
CA ASP A 90 4.67 -16.32 5.77
C ASP A 90 4.26 -15.11 4.90
N ARG A 91 4.81 -15.00 3.68
CA ARG A 91 4.37 -14.03 2.67
C ARG A 91 2.91 -14.26 2.25
N LEU A 92 2.51 -15.49 1.94
CA LEU A 92 1.11 -15.82 1.59
C LEU A 92 0.12 -15.44 2.69
N ALA A 93 0.45 -15.77 3.94
CA ALA A 93 -0.36 -15.41 5.10
C ALA A 93 -0.52 -13.88 5.22
N ALA A 94 0.57 -13.13 5.04
CA ALA A 94 0.54 -11.67 5.05
C ALA A 94 -0.33 -11.09 3.93
N LEU A 95 -0.24 -11.61 2.69
CA LEU A 95 -1.06 -11.16 1.57
C LEU A 95 -2.55 -11.45 1.77
N SER A 96 -2.89 -12.62 2.30
CA SER A 96 -4.28 -12.97 2.61
C SER A 96 -4.88 -12.07 3.68
N HIS A 97 -4.09 -11.69 4.70
CA HIS A 97 -4.53 -10.73 5.71
C HIS A 97 -4.72 -9.32 5.14
N VAL A 98 -3.88 -8.89 4.18
CA VAL A 98 -4.07 -7.58 3.53
C VAL A 98 -5.37 -7.54 2.73
N GLN A 99 -5.67 -8.61 1.98
CA GLN A 99 -6.89 -8.68 1.17
C GLN A 99 -8.16 -8.80 2.02
N SER A 100 -8.14 -9.53 3.14
CA SER A 100 -9.32 -9.71 4.01
C SER A 100 -9.78 -8.41 4.69
N HIS A 101 -8.90 -7.41 4.84
CA HIS A 101 -9.24 -6.09 5.38
C HIS A 101 -9.89 -5.15 4.35
N GLN A 102 -10.08 -5.59 3.10
CA GLN A 102 -10.70 -4.81 2.01
C GLN A 102 -12.19 -5.12 1.85
N GLY A 103 -12.91 -5.29 2.96
CA GLY A 103 -14.34 -5.68 2.99
C GLY A 103 -15.34 -4.62 2.49
N ILE A 104 -14.89 -3.50 1.95
CA ILE A 104 -15.73 -2.46 1.36
C ILE A 104 -15.27 -2.31 -0.08
N ASN A 105 -15.76 -3.17 -0.97
CA ASN A 105 -15.51 -3.09 -2.41
C ASN A 105 -16.86 -2.87 -3.11
N PRO A 106 -17.23 -1.62 -3.44
CA PRO A 106 -18.41 -1.35 -4.24
C PRO A 106 -18.26 -2.08 -5.58
N GLN A 107 -19.22 -2.94 -5.93
CA GLN A 107 -19.21 -3.64 -7.23
C GLN A 107 -19.30 -2.67 -8.43
N THR A 108 -19.64 -1.40 -8.19
CA THR A 108 -19.90 -0.37 -9.20
C THR A 108 -18.76 0.63 -9.37
N VAL A 109 -17.69 0.56 -8.56
CA VAL A 109 -16.61 1.56 -8.57
C VAL A 109 -15.29 0.89 -8.91
N ASP A 110 -14.96 0.86 -10.20
CA ASP A 110 -13.71 0.27 -10.69
C ASP A 110 -12.48 1.09 -10.31
N GLU A 111 -12.55 2.41 -10.42
CA GLU A 111 -11.46 3.32 -10.13
C GLU A 111 -12.00 4.68 -9.68
N ALA A 112 -11.85 5.02 -8.39
CA ALA A 112 -12.25 6.33 -7.88
C ALA A 112 -11.49 6.71 -6.61
N ASP A 113 -11.40 8.02 -6.36
CA ASP A 113 -11.11 8.53 -5.01
C ASP A 113 -12.40 9.09 -4.43
N VAL A 114 -12.75 8.66 -3.21
CA VAL A 114 -13.97 9.09 -2.51
C VAL A 114 -13.57 10.01 -1.37
N PHE A 115 -14.08 11.24 -1.40
CA PHE A 115 -13.86 12.24 -0.37
C PHE A 115 -15.15 12.50 0.40
N ALA A 116 -15.06 12.40 1.72
CA ALA A 116 -16.11 12.85 2.61
C ALA A 116 -15.60 13.97 3.51
N ILE A 117 -16.41 15.00 3.70
CA ILE A 117 -16.11 16.10 4.61
C ILE A 117 -17.20 16.19 5.69
N HIS A 118 -16.78 16.43 6.92
CA HIS A 118 -17.66 16.78 8.03
C HIS A 118 -17.07 17.94 8.81
N GLN A 119 -17.92 18.87 9.23
CA GLN A 119 -17.54 20.01 10.05
C GLN A 119 -18.35 20.02 11.34
N GLU A 120 -17.67 20.08 12.49
CA GLU A 120 -18.32 20.11 13.80
C GLU A 120 -17.41 20.76 14.83
N GLY A 121 -17.96 21.61 15.70
CA GLY A 121 -17.20 22.23 16.79
C GLY A 121 -16.00 23.07 16.35
N GLY A 122 -16.07 23.70 15.18
CA GLY A 122 -14.96 24.47 14.60
C GLY A 122 -13.81 23.61 14.07
N GLN A 123 -14.00 22.30 13.95
CA GLN A 123 -13.04 21.37 13.34
C GLN A 123 -13.59 20.86 12.01
N VAL A 124 -12.68 20.61 11.08
CA VAL A 124 -12.97 19.99 9.79
C VAL A 124 -12.22 18.67 9.69
N CYS A 125 -12.93 17.61 9.31
CA CYS A 125 -12.35 16.33 8.97
C CYS A 125 -12.68 15.98 7.53
N ILE A 126 -11.65 15.68 6.74
CA ILE A 126 -11.79 15.15 5.39
C ILE A 126 -11.27 13.71 5.38
N GLN A 127 -12.15 12.76 5.11
CA GLN A 127 -11.83 11.36 4.97
C GLN A 127 -11.74 11.00 3.48
N VAL A 128 -10.59 10.43 3.09
CA VAL A 128 -10.35 9.95 1.72
C VAL A 128 -10.30 8.44 1.71
N PHE A 129 -10.94 7.82 0.71
CA PHE A 129 -10.80 6.40 0.38
C PHE A 129 -10.31 6.26 -1.06
N PHE A 130 -9.40 5.32 -1.29
CA PHE A 130 -8.81 5.06 -2.61
C PHE A 130 -9.35 3.75 -3.17
N PHE A 131 -10.06 3.78 -4.29
CA PHE A 131 -10.55 2.60 -4.99
C PHE A 131 -9.78 2.41 -6.30
N ARG A 132 -9.15 1.26 -6.48
CA ARG A 132 -8.52 0.88 -7.74
C ARG A 132 -8.82 -0.59 -8.03
N THR A 133 -9.19 -0.88 -9.27
CA THR A 133 -9.52 -2.24 -9.73
C THR A 133 -10.60 -2.89 -8.86
N GLY A 134 -11.62 -2.12 -8.50
CA GLY A 134 -12.72 -2.55 -7.64
C GLY A 134 -12.33 -2.83 -6.19
N GLN A 135 -11.12 -2.46 -5.76
CA GLN A 135 -10.62 -2.71 -4.40
C GLN A 135 -10.34 -1.41 -3.66
N ASN A 136 -10.70 -1.36 -2.37
CA ASN A 136 -10.28 -0.30 -1.48
C ASN A 136 -8.80 -0.48 -1.08
N TRP A 137 -7.95 0.45 -1.49
CA TRP A 137 -6.51 0.47 -1.24
C TRP A 137 -6.14 1.13 0.09
N GLY A 138 -7.13 1.60 0.84
CA GLY A 138 -6.96 2.22 2.13
C GLY A 138 -7.67 3.56 2.22
N ASN A 139 -7.50 4.18 3.38
CA ASN A 139 -8.15 5.43 3.70
C ASN A 139 -7.18 6.34 4.46
N ARG A 140 -7.45 7.65 4.45
CA ARG A 140 -6.70 8.63 5.23
C ARG A 140 -7.60 9.79 5.65
N ALA A 141 -7.55 10.12 6.94
CA ALA A 141 -8.16 11.32 7.49
C ALA A 141 -7.18 12.50 7.41
N TYR A 142 -7.73 13.67 7.10
CA TYR A 142 -7.06 14.96 7.09
C TYR A 142 -7.84 15.94 7.95
N PHE A 143 -7.12 16.77 8.70
CA PHE A 143 -7.69 17.80 9.57
C PHE A 143 -7.15 19.17 9.14
N PRO A 144 -7.61 19.70 7.98
CA PRO A 144 -7.17 21.00 7.52
C PRO A 144 -7.58 22.10 8.49
N LYS A 145 -6.73 23.12 8.64
CA LYS A 145 -7.13 24.37 9.28
C LYS A 145 -7.88 25.20 8.26
N ALA A 146 -9.18 25.33 8.44
CA ALA A 146 -10.05 26.18 7.63
C ALA A 146 -10.62 27.31 8.49
N ASP A 147 -10.94 28.43 7.85
CA ASP A 147 -11.71 29.50 8.48
C ASP A 147 -13.11 28.94 8.83
N PRO A 148 -13.59 29.09 10.08
CA PRO A 148 -14.95 28.65 10.47
C PRO A 148 -16.08 29.27 9.64
N ALA A 149 -15.83 30.36 8.92
CA ALA A 149 -16.80 30.99 8.03
C ALA A 149 -16.92 30.30 6.66
N LEU A 150 -16.00 29.39 6.30
CA LEU A 150 -16.03 28.68 5.02
C LEU A 150 -16.96 27.48 5.07
N GLU A 151 -17.82 27.37 4.05
CA GLU A 151 -18.72 26.24 3.89
C GLU A 151 -17.94 24.96 3.54
N ALA A 152 -18.52 23.79 3.85
CA ALA A 152 -17.86 22.50 3.61
C ALA A 152 -17.44 22.29 2.15
N GLY A 153 -18.24 22.76 1.19
CA GLY A 153 -17.91 22.70 -0.23
C GLY A 153 -16.66 23.51 -0.59
N GLU A 154 -16.48 24.70 -0.01
CA GLU A 154 -15.34 25.58 -0.30
C GLU A 154 -14.03 25.00 0.28
N VAL A 155 -14.11 24.49 1.51
CA VAL A 155 -12.97 23.82 2.15
C VAL A 155 -12.59 22.56 1.37
N LEU A 156 -13.56 21.75 0.97
CA LEU A 156 -13.32 20.54 0.19
C LEU A 156 -12.73 20.85 -1.19
N GLY A 157 -13.25 21.86 -1.89
CA GLY A 157 -12.71 22.28 -3.19
C GLY A 157 -11.25 22.74 -3.12
N SER A 158 -10.93 23.57 -2.12
CA SER A 158 -9.55 24.02 -1.86
C SER A 158 -8.63 22.85 -1.50
N PHE A 159 -9.12 21.91 -0.69
CA PHE A 159 -8.38 20.71 -0.32
C PHE A 159 -8.10 19.82 -1.54
N LEU A 160 -9.09 19.60 -2.41
CA LEU A 160 -8.91 18.76 -3.62
C LEU A 160 -7.84 19.34 -4.55
N ALA A 161 -7.85 20.66 -4.77
CA ALA A 161 -6.85 21.34 -5.59
C ALA A 161 -5.42 21.11 -5.05
N GLN A 162 -5.22 21.29 -3.74
CA GLN A 162 -3.93 21.04 -3.09
C GLN A 162 -3.58 19.54 -3.05
N PHE A 163 -4.57 18.68 -2.87
CA PHE A 163 -4.36 17.24 -2.76
C PHE A 163 -3.82 16.63 -4.06
N TYR A 164 -4.30 17.13 -5.21
CA TYR A 164 -3.90 16.66 -6.54
C TYR A 164 -2.78 17.47 -7.20
N ASP A 165 -2.22 18.48 -6.52
CA ASP A 165 -1.12 19.30 -7.07
C ASP A 165 0.12 18.47 -7.43
N ASP A 166 0.40 17.43 -6.64
CA ASP A 166 1.55 16.51 -6.80
C ASP A 166 1.15 15.05 -7.03
N LYS A 167 -0.14 14.77 -7.27
CA LYS A 167 -0.69 13.41 -7.40
C LYS A 167 -1.49 13.23 -8.68
N PRO A 168 -1.42 12.05 -9.33
CA PRO A 168 -2.27 11.77 -10.47
C PRO A 168 -3.74 11.74 -10.05
N THR A 169 -4.60 12.38 -10.83
CA THR A 169 -6.05 12.34 -10.66
C THR A 169 -6.63 11.01 -11.17
N PRO A 170 -7.55 10.39 -10.43
CA PRO A 170 -8.26 9.20 -10.90
C PRO A 170 -9.27 9.56 -11.99
N ARG A 171 -9.81 8.53 -12.67
CA ARG A 171 -10.89 8.70 -13.64
C ARG A 171 -12.18 9.27 -13.04
N THR A 172 -12.43 8.97 -11.78
CA THR A 172 -13.65 9.36 -11.07
C THR A 172 -13.30 9.90 -9.68
N ILE A 173 -13.89 11.02 -9.31
CA ILE A 173 -13.85 11.56 -7.95
C ILE A 173 -15.29 11.60 -7.43
N LEU A 174 -15.54 10.98 -6.29
CA LEU A 174 -16.85 10.98 -5.63
C LEU A 174 -16.78 11.84 -4.37
N LEU A 175 -17.74 12.74 -4.20
CA LEU A 175 -17.80 13.66 -3.07
C LEU A 175 -19.04 13.35 -2.23
N SER A 176 -18.92 13.39 -0.90
CA SER A 176 -20.08 13.30 0.01
C SER A 176 -20.88 14.59 0.08
N TYR A 177 -20.36 15.67 -0.50
CA TYR A 177 -20.88 17.02 -0.43
C TYR A 177 -20.81 17.64 -1.83
N GLY A 178 -21.94 18.11 -2.34
CA GLY A 178 -22.10 18.68 -3.68
C GLY A 178 -23.41 19.44 -3.79
#